data_AF-A0AAW9QAA2-F1
#
_entry.id   AF-A0AAW9QAA2-F1
#
_cell.length_a   1.000
_cell.length_b   1.000
_cell.length_c   1.000
_cell.angle_alpha   90.00
_cell.angle_beta   90.00
_cell.angle_gamma   90.00
#
_symmetry.space_group_name_H-M   'P 1'
#
loop_
_entity.id
_entity.type
_entity.pdbx_description
1 polymer ?
#
loop_
_entity_poly.entity_id
_entity_poly.type
_entity_poly.pdbx_seq_one_letter_code
_entity_poly.pdbx_strand_id
1 'polypeptide(L)'
;MVQSIDSNYKSQNIDALDTELFRAIAIMPQEIKVAILDYAEYLINKHTQSNSLAIIQTQTPTKKRQAGLLKGKIWMADDFDAPLEDMKDYLIEC
;
A
#
# COMPACT_ATOMS: atom_id res chain seq x y z
N MET A 1 26.61 10.73 29.35
CA MET A 1 27.52 10.50 28.21
C MET A 1 26.76 9.69 27.18
N VAL A 2 25.93 10.35 26.37
CA VAL A 2 25.23 9.71 25.24
C VAL A 2 25.96 10.19 24.01
N GLN A 3 26.64 9.26 23.34
CA GLN A 3 27.43 9.53 22.16
C GLN A 3 26.50 9.96 21.03
N SER A 4 26.67 11.21 20.58
CA SER A 4 26.19 11.67 19.29
C SER A 4 26.86 10.82 18.21
N ILE A 5 26.07 10.01 17.50
CA ILE A 5 26.56 9.26 16.35
C ILE A 5 26.37 10.17 15.13
N ASP A 6 27.51 10.57 14.58
CA ASP A 6 27.62 11.50 13.47
C ASP A 6 26.96 10.98 12.19
N SER A 7 26.32 11.90 11.46
CA SER A 7 25.65 11.74 10.16
C SER A 7 26.52 11.19 9.01
N ASN A 8 27.79 10.87 9.28
CA ASN A 8 28.77 10.36 8.32
C ASN A 8 28.57 8.84 8.02
N TYR A 9 28.01 8.07 8.96
CA TYR A 9 27.81 6.62 8.79
C TYR A 9 26.85 6.24 7.64
N LYS A 10 26.01 7.18 7.19
CA LYS A 10 25.01 6.96 6.14
C LYS A 10 25.61 7.01 4.73
N SER A 11 26.70 7.73 4.51
CA SER A 11 27.23 7.96 3.15
C SER A 11 28.14 6.86 2.64
N GLN A 12 28.76 6.06 3.52
CA GLN A 12 29.69 4.99 3.13
C GLN A 12 29.00 3.66 2.80
N ASN A 13 27.69 3.57 3.01
CA ASN A 13 26.91 2.33 2.83
C ASN A 13 26.07 2.33 1.54
N ILE A 14 25.81 3.50 0.96
CA ILE A 14 24.90 3.67 -0.19
C ILE A 14 25.55 3.12 -1.47
N ASP A 15 26.79 3.49 -1.74
CA ASP A 15 27.51 3.06 -2.96
C ASP A 15 27.72 1.53 -3.02
N ALA A 16 27.93 0.90 -1.86
CA ALA A 16 28.10 -0.55 -1.76
C ALA A 16 26.79 -1.30 -2.01
N LEU A 17 25.67 -0.77 -1.48
CA LEU A 17 24.33 -1.34 -1.69
C LEU A 17 23.89 -1.23 -3.15
N ASP A 18 24.14 -0.07 -3.78
CA ASP A 18 23.81 0.17 -5.18
C ASP A 18 24.55 -0.83 -6.08
N THR A 19 25.84 -1.05 -5.80
CA THR A 19 26.67 -2.02 -6.52
C THR A 19 26.13 -3.45 -6.42
N GLU A 20 25.70 -3.88 -5.23
CA GLU A 20 25.13 -5.21 -5.02
C GLU A 20 23.77 -5.38 -5.73
N LEU A 21 22.93 -4.35 -5.68
CA LEU A 21 21.64 -4.33 -6.35
C LEU A 21 21.79 -4.45 -7.88
N PHE A 22 22.73 -3.73 -8.49
CA PHE A 22 23.00 -3.83 -9.92
C PHE A 22 23.48 -5.23 -10.32
N ARG A 23 24.35 -5.85 -9.52
CA ARG A 23 24.81 -7.23 -9.76
C ARG A 23 23.65 -8.22 -9.74
N ALA A 24 22.73 -8.08 -8.79
CA ALA A 24 21.56 -8.94 -8.70
C ALA A 24 20.67 -8.79 -9.95
N ILE A 25 20.35 -7.56 -10.35
CA ILE A 25 19.50 -7.27 -11.52
C ILE A 25 20.12 -7.78 -12.82
N ALA A 26 21.45 -7.75 -12.96
CA ALA A 26 22.14 -8.22 -14.15
C ALA A 26 21.92 -9.72 -14.44
N ILE A 27 21.79 -10.54 -13.39
CA ILE A 27 21.66 -12.01 -13.48
C ILE A 27 20.22 -12.44 -13.80
N MET A 28 19.21 -11.60 -13.50
CA MET A 28 17.80 -12.01 -13.55
C MET A 28 17.25 -12.15 -14.99
N PRO A 29 16.25 -13.03 -15.21
CA PRO A 29 15.43 -13.08 -16.41
C PRO A 29 14.63 -11.79 -16.65
N GLN A 30 14.25 -11.52 -17.91
CA GLN A 30 13.59 -10.28 -18.32
C GLN A 30 12.22 -10.07 -17.64
N GLU A 31 11.45 -11.13 -17.42
CA GLU A 31 10.15 -11.07 -16.75
C GLU A 31 10.26 -10.50 -15.33
N ILE A 32 11.29 -10.90 -14.58
CA ILE A 32 11.50 -10.46 -13.20
C ILE A 32 11.95 -9.00 -13.14
N LYS A 33 12.70 -8.52 -14.15
CA LYS A 33 13.13 -7.12 -14.24
C LYS A 33 11.94 -6.16 -14.36
N VAL A 34 10.89 -6.56 -15.10
CA VAL A 34 9.66 -5.77 -15.23
C VAL A 34 8.96 -5.65 -13.87
N ALA A 35 8.79 -6.75 -13.15
CA ALA A 35 8.16 -6.72 -11.82
C ALA A 35 8.95 -5.87 -10.81
N ILE A 36 10.28 -5.90 -10.87
CA ILE A 36 11.15 -5.06 -10.02
C ILE A 36 10.98 -3.59 -10.38
N LEU A 37 10.90 -3.25 -11.67
CA LEU A 37 10.67 -1.89 -12.13
C LEU A 37 9.34 -1.36 -11.60
N ASP A 38 8.25 -2.12 -11.78
CA ASP A 38 6.91 -1.74 -11.29
C ASP A 38 6.93 -1.49 -9.78
N TYR A 39 7.63 -2.34 -9.03
CA TYR A 39 7.75 -2.18 -7.59
C TYR A 39 8.61 -0.98 -7.19
N ALA A 40 9.69 -0.70 -7.91
CA ALA A 40 10.52 0.48 -7.68
C ALA A 40 9.71 1.77 -7.92
N GLU A 41 8.93 1.83 -9.00
CA GLU A 41 8.02 2.94 -9.28
C GLU A 41 6.96 3.10 -8.18
N TYR A 42 6.37 1.98 -7.72
CA TYR A 42 5.45 1.99 -6.59
C TYR A 42 6.11 2.57 -5.34
N LEU A 43 7.34 2.19 -5.00
CA LEU A 43 8.04 2.71 -3.83
C LEU A 43 8.32 4.21 -3.96
N ILE A 44 8.78 4.68 -5.13
CA ILE A 44 9.01 6.11 -5.38
C ILE A 44 7.71 6.89 -5.19
N ASN A 45 6.62 6.44 -5.82
CA ASN A 45 5.30 7.06 -5.72
C ASN A 45 4.76 7.04 -4.29
N LYS A 46 4.95 5.93 -3.57
CA LYS A 46 4.58 5.81 -2.17
C LYS A 46 5.36 6.79 -1.31
N HIS A 47 6.66 6.97 -1.55
CA HIS A 47 7.49 7.88 -0.76
C HIS A 47 7.25 9.36 -1.08
N THR A 48 6.97 9.70 -2.35
CA THR A 48 6.59 11.07 -2.76
C THR A 48 5.19 11.43 -2.27
N GLN A 49 4.23 10.52 -2.38
CA GLN A 49 2.89 10.70 -1.81
C GLN A 49 2.92 10.63 -0.28
N SER A 50 3.76 9.80 0.34
CA SER A 50 3.91 9.79 1.79
C SER A 50 4.63 11.03 2.30
N ASN A 51 5.41 11.76 1.51
CA ASN A 51 5.96 13.06 1.93
C ASN A 51 4.93 14.19 1.83
N SER A 52 3.98 14.14 0.88
CA SER A 52 2.81 15.03 0.88
C SER A 52 1.73 14.60 1.89
N LEU A 53 1.68 13.31 2.25
CA LEU A 53 0.80 12.73 3.28
C LEU A 53 1.46 12.60 4.67
N ALA A 54 2.77 12.83 4.84
CA ALA A 54 3.45 12.80 6.14
C ALA A 54 3.01 13.94 7.04
N ILE A 55 2.46 15.01 6.44
CA ILE A 55 1.79 16.11 7.14
C ILE A 55 0.37 15.67 7.61
N ILE A 56 -0.21 14.60 7.07
CA ILE A 56 -1.60 14.17 7.36
C ILE A 56 -1.70 12.81 8.08
N GLN A 57 -0.75 11.89 7.89
CA GLN A 57 -0.85 10.51 8.39
C GLN A 57 -0.22 10.27 9.76
N THR A 58 0.51 11.24 10.34
CA THR A 58 1.11 11.08 11.68
C THR A 58 0.28 11.70 12.81
N GLN A 59 -0.87 12.31 12.53
CA GLN A 59 -1.68 12.99 13.57
C GLN A 59 -3.20 12.82 13.47
N THR A 60 -3.72 11.99 12.56
CA THR A 60 -5.13 11.61 12.68
C THR A 60 -5.20 10.26 13.38
N PRO A 61 -5.68 10.17 14.63
CA PRO A 61 -5.94 8.89 15.24
C PRO A 61 -6.91 8.16 14.30
N THR A 62 -6.46 7.05 13.72
CA THR A 62 -7.33 6.16 12.93
C THR A 62 -8.49 5.82 13.83
N LYS A 63 -9.67 6.41 13.58
CA LYS A 63 -10.84 6.21 14.43
C LYS A 63 -11.08 4.71 14.49
N LYS A 64 -11.00 4.13 15.70
CA LYS A 64 -11.32 2.72 15.90
C LYS A 64 -12.74 2.50 15.39
N ARG A 65 -12.93 1.53 14.49
CA ARG A 65 -14.25 1.19 13.96
C ARG A 65 -15.15 0.82 15.15
N GLN A 66 -16.30 1.46 15.26
CA GLN A 66 -17.28 1.17 16.30
C GLN A 66 -18.17 0.02 15.81
N ALA A 67 -18.13 -1.12 16.50
CA ALA A 67 -19.02 -2.23 16.21
C ALA A 67 -20.48 -1.80 16.42
N GLY A 68 -21.36 -2.18 15.49
CA GLY A 68 -22.78 -1.84 15.59
C GLY A 68 -23.14 -0.39 15.28
N LEU A 69 -22.22 0.42 14.72
CA LEU A 69 -22.50 1.81 14.29
C LEU A 69 -23.73 1.91 13.36
N LEU A 70 -23.97 0.88 12.55
CA LEU A 70 -25.08 0.80 11.60
C LEU A 70 -26.19 -0.18 12.04
N LYS A 71 -26.23 -0.56 13.32
CA LYS A 71 -27.26 -1.47 13.83
C LYS A 71 -28.65 -0.85 13.61
N GLY A 72 -29.53 -1.56 12.90
CA GLY A 72 -30.88 -1.10 12.57
C GLY A 72 -30.95 -0.05 11.46
N LYS A 73 -29.83 0.26 10.79
CA LYS A 73 -29.78 1.11 9.59
C LYS A 73 -29.70 0.32 8.29
N ILE A 74 -29.28 -0.93 8.38
CA ILE A 74 -29.20 -1.86 7.25
C ILE A 74 -30.43 -2.75 7.32
N TRP A 75 -31.18 -2.81 6.22
CA TRP A 75 -32.25 -3.76 6.00
C TRP A 75 -31.74 -4.81 5.01
N MET A 76 -31.99 -6.08 5.31
CA MET A 76 -31.63 -7.23 4.48
C MET A 76 -32.91 -8.05 4.28
N ALA A 77 -33.13 -8.54 3.06
CA ALA A 77 -34.23 -9.46 2.78
C ALA A 77 -34.05 -10.76 3.58
N ASP A 78 -35.14 -11.49 3.81
CA ASP A 78 -35.10 -12.76 4.53
C ASP A 78 -34.29 -13.82 3.75
N ASP A 79 -34.29 -13.72 2.42
CA ASP A 79 -33.46 -14.50 1.52
C ASP A 79 -32.31 -13.63 0.99
N PHE A 80 -31.07 -14.02 1.30
CA PHE A 80 -29.87 -13.30 0.89
C PHE A 80 -29.59 -13.42 -0.61
N ASP A 81 -29.95 -14.54 -1.21
CA ASP A 81 -29.69 -14.82 -2.63
C ASP A 81 -30.76 -14.20 -3.54
N ALA A 82 -31.82 -13.63 -2.95
CA ALA A 82 -32.86 -12.94 -3.71
C ALA A 82 -32.31 -11.67 -4.39
N PRO A 83 -32.63 -11.46 -5.67
CA PRO A 83 -32.17 -10.28 -6.39
C PRO A 83 -32.82 -9.01 -5.82
N LEU A 84 -32.04 -7.93 -5.70
CA LEU A 84 -32.59 -6.61 -5.40
C LEU A 84 -33.44 -6.15 -6.58
N GLU A 85 -34.62 -5.59 -6.30
CA GLU A 85 -35.58 -5.14 -7.34
C GLU A 85 -34.91 -4.30 -8.43
N ASP A 86 -34.10 -3.32 -8.01
CA ASP A 86 -33.40 -2.40 -8.90
C ASP A 86 -32.18 -3.02 -9.62
N MET A 87 -31.76 -4.23 -9.22
CA MET A 87 -30.60 -4.94 -9.79
C MET A 87 -30.99 -6.24 -10.50
N LYS A 88 -32.30 -6.54 -10.62
CA LYS A 88 -32.80 -7.75 -11.29
C LYS A 88 -32.26 -7.87 -12.72
N ASP A 89 -32.30 -6.78 -13.48
CA ASP A 89 -31.86 -6.77 -14.89
C ASP A 89 -30.36 -7.10 -15.05
N TYR A 90 -29.54 -6.81 -14.03
CA TYR A 90 -28.10 -7.07 -14.04
C TYR A 90 -27.74 -8.51 -13.64
N LEU A 91 -28.67 -9.25 -13.02
CA LEU A 91 -28.45 -10.63 -12.57
C LEU A 91 -28.96 -11.67 -13.59
N ILE A 92 -29.57 -11.23 -14.68
CA ILE A 92 -30.19 -12.08 -15.71
C ILE A 92 -29.23 -12.39 -16.87
N GLU A 93 -28.10 -11.70 -17.01
CA GLU A 93 -27.07 -12.02 -18.01
C GLU A 93 -26.02 -13.01 -17.48
N CYS A 94 -26.31 -14.30 -17.61
CA CYS A 94 -25.36 -15.43 -17.51
C CYS A 94 -25.79 -16.56 -18.46
#